data_AF-A0AAW9J1L7-F1
#
_entry.id   AF-A0AAW9J1L7-F1
#
_cell.length_a   1.000
_cell.length_b   1.000
_cell.length_c   1.000
_cell.angle_alpha   90.00
_cell.angle_beta   90.00
_cell.angle_gamma   90.00
#
_symmetry.space_group_name_H-M   'P 1'
#
loop_
_entity.id
_entity.type
_entity.pdbx_description
1 polymer ?
#
loop_
_entity_poly.entity_id
_entity_poly.type
_entity_poly.pdbx_seq_one_letter_code
_entity_poly.pdbx_strand_id
1 'polypeptide(L)'
;GQVSEIYHPNYVAKRMEIGAVIAAAPRKNVVREEPKPGDVVILLGGRTGRDGLGGATGSSKEHTEDSINECGAEVQKGNPPTERKIQRLFRNSEVSTMIKRCNDFGAGGVSVAIGELTRGLDIDLDKVPKKYEGLDGTE
;
A
#
# COMPACT_ATOMS: atom_id res chain seq x y z
N GLY A 1 -8.93 -18.88 -3.12
CA GLY A 1 -7.47 -18.99 -3.02
C GLY A 1 -7.13 -20.39 -2.58
N GLN A 2 -5.90 -20.83 -2.77
CA GLN A 2 -5.39 -22.01 -2.08
C GLN A 2 -4.83 -21.51 -0.73
N VAL A 3 -5.22 -22.15 0.36
CA VAL A 3 -4.70 -21.88 1.70
C VAL A 3 -4.16 -23.20 2.24
N SER A 4 -2.95 -23.17 2.79
CA SER A 4 -2.34 -24.32 3.43
C SER A 4 -1.72 -23.87 4.74
N GLU A 5 -2.04 -24.58 5.81
CA GLU A 5 -1.52 -24.32 7.14
C GLU A 5 -0.48 -25.39 7.49
N ILE A 6 0.68 -24.95 7.98
CA ILE A 6 1.77 -25.83 8.40
C ILE A 6 2.12 -25.47 9.83
N TYR A 7 2.05 -26.46 10.72
CA TYR A 7 2.37 -26.29 12.14
C TYR A 7 3.78 -26.83 12.40
N HIS A 8 4.64 -26.01 13.01
CA HIS A 8 5.98 -26.40 13.41
C HIS A 8 6.36 -25.74 14.75
N PRO A 9 6.98 -26.47 15.71
CA PRO A 9 7.32 -25.92 17.03
C PRO A 9 8.14 -24.63 17.00
N ASN A 10 9.03 -24.48 16.01
CA ASN A 10 9.88 -23.28 15.89
C ASN A 10 9.11 -22.02 15.44
N TYR A 11 7.85 -22.11 15.01
CA TYR A 11 7.03 -20.94 14.64
C TYR A 11 6.07 -20.49 15.77
N VAL A 12 6.16 -21.07 16.96
CA VAL A 12 5.28 -20.71 18.09
C VAL A 12 5.48 -19.26 18.53
N ALA A 13 6.74 -18.79 18.57
CA ALA A 13 7.07 -17.42 18.97
C ALA A 13 6.74 -16.37 17.89
N LYS A 14 6.91 -16.72 16.59
CA LYS A 14 6.58 -15.85 15.46
C LYS A 14 6.02 -16.68 14.32
N ARG A 15 4.74 -16.45 14.01
CA ARG A 15 4.06 -17.11 12.88
C ARG A 15 4.57 -16.54 11.57
N MET A 16 4.76 -17.42 10.58
CA MET A 16 5.12 -17.02 9.23
C MET A 16 3.87 -17.04 8.36
N GLU A 17 3.58 -15.91 7.73
CA GLU A 17 2.48 -15.76 6.78
C GLU A 17 3.06 -15.40 5.41
N ILE A 18 2.70 -16.19 4.39
CA ILE A 18 3.14 -15.98 3.01
C ILE A 18 1.92 -15.86 2.12
N GLY A 19 1.80 -14.73 1.42
CA GLY A 19 0.80 -14.50 0.40
C GLY A 19 1.44 -14.37 -0.97
N ALA A 20 0.83 -15.00 -1.98
CA ALA A 20 1.22 -14.83 -3.38
C ALA A 20 -0.03 -14.57 -4.25
N VAL A 21 0.12 -13.65 -5.20
CA VAL A 21 -0.93 -13.32 -6.17
C VAL A 21 -0.39 -13.56 -7.58
N ILE A 22 -1.12 -14.35 -8.35
CA ILE A 22 -0.86 -14.57 -9.79
C ILE A 22 -2.03 -13.96 -10.56
N ALA A 23 -1.72 -13.08 -11.51
CA ALA A 23 -2.71 -12.43 -12.38
C ALA A 23 -2.16 -12.27 -13.81
N ALA A 24 -3.07 -12.05 -14.76
CA ALA A 24 -2.73 -11.80 -16.15
C ALA A 24 -3.36 -10.48 -16.61
N ALA A 25 -2.65 -9.75 -17.47
CA ALA A 25 -3.12 -8.55 -18.14
C ALA A 25 -2.81 -8.64 -19.65
N PRO A 26 -3.69 -8.12 -20.54
CA PRO A 26 -3.37 -8.03 -21.95
C PRO A 26 -2.09 -7.22 -22.16
N ARG A 27 -1.15 -7.71 -22.98
CA ARG A 27 0.13 -7.03 -23.23
C ARG A 27 -0.04 -5.56 -23.65
N LYS A 28 -1.05 -5.27 -24.48
CA LYS A 28 -1.36 -3.92 -24.95
C LYS A 28 -1.77 -2.94 -23.84
N ASN A 29 -2.21 -3.44 -22.69
CA ASN A 29 -2.60 -2.63 -21.53
C ASN A 29 -1.42 -2.37 -20.57
N VAL A 30 -0.25 -2.97 -20.82
CA VAL A 30 0.94 -2.80 -19.99
C VAL A 30 1.79 -1.68 -20.57
N VAL A 31 1.61 -0.48 -20.04
CA VAL A 31 2.39 0.70 -20.40
C VAL A 31 3.66 0.75 -19.55
N ARG A 32 4.80 1.10 -20.16
CA ARG A 32 6.10 1.25 -19.50
C ARG A 32 6.75 2.55 -19.95
N GLU A 33 6.11 3.65 -19.59
CA GLU A 33 6.60 4.99 -19.86
C GLU A 33 7.25 5.59 -18.61
N GLU A 34 8.21 6.49 -18.82
CA GLU A 34 8.78 7.28 -17.74
C GLU A 34 7.94 8.55 -17.51
N PRO A 35 7.64 8.90 -16.23
CA PRO A 35 7.00 10.16 -15.91
C PRO A 35 7.83 11.36 -16.38
N LYS A 36 7.15 12.39 -16.88
CA LYS A 36 7.74 13.63 -17.40
C LYS A 36 7.29 14.84 -16.58
N PRO A 37 8.05 15.94 -16.57
CA PRO A 37 7.58 17.20 -15.98
C PRO A 37 6.21 17.59 -16.52
N GLY A 38 5.28 17.94 -15.64
CA GLY A 38 3.90 18.26 -15.97
C GLY A 38 2.92 17.08 -15.87
N ASP A 39 3.41 15.84 -15.71
CA ASP A 39 2.55 14.71 -15.34
C ASP A 39 2.02 14.88 -13.91
N VAL A 40 0.81 14.38 -13.67
CA VAL A 40 0.14 14.44 -12.38
C VAL A 40 0.15 13.09 -11.67
N VAL A 41 0.33 13.12 -10.35
CA VAL A 41 0.17 11.94 -9.50
C VAL A 41 -1.25 11.92 -8.96
N ILE A 42 -1.95 10.80 -9.14
CA ILE A 42 -3.31 10.61 -8.65
C ILE A 42 -3.28 9.59 -7.52
N LEU A 43 -3.70 10.02 -6.32
CA LEU A 43 -3.92 9.12 -5.20
C LEU A 43 -5.28 8.44 -5.37
N LEU A 44 -5.27 7.12 -5.54
CA LEU A 44 -6.46 6.32 -5.78
C LEU A 44 -6.65 5.30 -4.65
N GLY A 45 -7.80 5.36 -3.97
CA GLY A 45 -8.18 4.34 -3.01
C GLY A 45 -9.03 4.86 -1.86
N GLY A 46 -8.80 4.30 -0.68
CA GLY A 46 -9.44 4.74 0.56
C GLY A 46 -8.88 6.08 1.05
N ARG A 47 -9.53 6.63 2.09
CA ARG A 47 -9.03 7.80 2.82
C ARG A 47 -7.87 7.39 3.74
N THR A 48 -6.91 8.29 3.95
CA THR A 48 -5.73 8.14 4.81
C THR A 48 -6.09 8.33 6.28
N GLY A 49 -5.51 7.54 7.17
CA GLY A 49 -5.60 7.72 8.62
C GLY A 49 -4.41 7.03 9.29
N ARG A 50 -4.35 7.09 10.62
CA ARG A 50 -3.26 6.56 11.47
C ARG A 50 -3.11 5.02 11.50
N ASP A 51 -3.87 4.29 10.68
CA ASP A 51 -3.76 2.83 10.63
C ASP A 51 -2.45 2.47 9.91
N GLY A 52 -1.56 1.72 10.56
CA GLY A 52 -0.27 1.32 10.00
C GLY A 52 0.88 2.30 10.24
N LEU A 53 0.67 3.38 11.01
CA LEU A 53 1.77 4.27 11.40
C LEU A 53 2.80 3.50 12.22
N GLY A 54 4.08 3.64 11.84
CA GLY A 54 5.17 2.90 12.46
C GLY A 54 5.27 1.42 12.04
N GLY A 55 4.34 0.88 11.24
CA GLY A 55 4.32 -0.55 10.89
C GLY A 55 5.56 -1.05 10.16
N ALA A 56 6.23 -0.19 9.37
CA ALA A 56 7.53 -0.50 8.77
C ALA A 56 8.60 -0.79 9.84
N THR A 57 8.69 0.10 10.84
CA THR A 57 9.60 -0.03 11.98
C THR A 57 9.20 -1.18 12.88
N GLY A 58 7.90 -1.34 13.17
CA GLY A 58 7.33 -2.40 13.99
C GLY A 58 7.63 -3.80 13.45
N SER A 59 7.51 -3.98 12.12
CA SER A 59 7.84 -5.25 11.46
C SER A 59 9.31 -5.67 11.58
N SER A 60 10.19 -4.70 11.87
CA SER A 60 11.64 -4.88 12.02
C SER A 60 12.09 -5.04 13.48
N LYS A 61 11.18 -4.92 14.45
CA LYS A 61 11.48 -5.09 15.88
C LYS A 61 11.36 -6.56 16.30
N GLU A 62 12.11 -6.93 17.34
CA GLU A 62 11.91 -8.20 18.04
C GLU A 62 10.58 -8.17 18.80
N HIS A 63 9.81 -9.25 18.75
CA HIS A 63 8.56 -9.36 19.49
C HIS A 63 8.84 -9.75 20.94
N THR A 64 8.51 -8.86 21.88
CA THR A 64 8.58 -9.07 23.33
C THR A 64 7.17 -8.98 23.94
N GLU A 65 6.98 -9.41 25.19
CA GLU A 65 5.66 -9.30 25.85
C GLU A 65 5.15 -7.85 25.93
N ASP A 66 6.05 -6.87 26.04
CA ASP A 66 5.73 -5.44 26.06
C ASP A 66 5.25 -4.91 24.70
N SER A 67 5.72 -5.49 23.59
CA SER A 67 5.37 -5.06 22.22
C SER A 67 3.88 -5.23 21.89
N ILE A 68 3.16 -6.07 22.63
CA ILE A 68 1.73 -6.33 22.42
C ILE A 68 0.88 -5.07 22.68
N ASN A 69 1.29 -4.20 23.62
CA ASN A 69 0.52 -3.02 24.00
C ASN A 69 0.80 -1.79 23.13
N GLU A 70 1.98 -1.70 22.50
CA GLU A 70 2.39 -0.54 21.69
C GLU A 70 2.04 -0.69 20.19
N CYS A 71 1.92 -1.92 19.68
CA CYS A 71 1.78 -2.18 18.24
C CYS A 71 0.35 -2.05 17.68
N GLY A 72 -0.64 -1.63 18.47
CA GLY A 72 -2.04 -1.57 18.03
C GLY A 72 -2.29 -0.61 16.86
N ALA A 73 -1.52 0.47 16.75
CA ALA A 73 -1.58 1.42 15.64
C ALA A 73 -0.86 0.93 14.37
N GLU A 74 0.01 -0.06 14.48
CA GLU A 74 0.85 -0.58 13.38
C GLU A 74 0.08 -1.52 12.44
N VAL A 75 -1.11 -1.97 12.85
CA VAL A 75 -1.92 -2.91 12.08
C VAL A 75 -2.77 -2.18 11.04
N GLN A 76 -2.52 -2.46 9.76
CA GLN A 76 -3.32 -1.96 8.66
C GLN A 76 -4.70 -2.62 8.62
N LYS A 77 -5.74 -1.80 8.45
CA LYS A 77 -7.13 -2.29 8.24
C LYS A 77 -7.45 -2.31 6.76
N GLY A 78 -7.53 -3.50 6.19
CA GLY A 78 -7.90 -3.70 4.78
C GLY A 78 -9.34 -3.30 4.46
N ASN A 79 -9.61 -2.95 3.20
CA ASN A 79 -10.96 -2.64 2.70
C ASN A 79 -11.21 -3.40 1.38
N PRO A 80 -11.60 -4.69 1.46
CA PRO A 80 -11.76 -5.54 0.29
C PRO A 80 -12.74 -4.99 -0.77
N PRO A 81 -13.88 -4.35 -0.40
CA PRO A 81 -14.75 -3.71 -1.38
C PRO A 81 -14.06 -2.60 -2.19
N THR A 82 -13.21 -1.79 -1.56
CA THR A 82 -12.48 -0.70 -2.24
C THR A 82 -11.40 -1.28 -3.15
N GLU A 83 -10.61 -2.24 -2.66
CA GLU A 83 -9.61 -2.95 -3.46
C GLU A 83 -10.24 -3.64 -4.69
N ARG A 84 -11.43 -4.23 -4.53
CA ARG A 84 -12.16 -4.83 -5.65
C ARG A 84 -12.58 -3.81 -6.70
N LYS A 85 -12.95 -2.59 -6.30
CA LYS A 85 -13.27 -1.50 -7.26
C LYS A 85 -12.01 -1.09 -8.04
N ILE A 86 -10.86 -0.96 -7.37
CA ILE A 86 -9.58 -0.64 -8.01
C ILE A 86 -9.19 -1.74 -9.00
N GLN A 87 -9.27 -3.01 -8.62
CA GLN A 87 -9.00 -4.13 -9.54
C GLN A 87 -9.88 -4.07 -10.81
N ARG A 88 -11.14 -3.66 -10.68
CA ARG A 88 -12.06 -3.49 -11.83
C ARG A 88 -11.68 -2.28 -12.67
N LEU A 89 -11.24 -1.19 -12.05
CA LEU A 89 -10.74 -0.01 -12.76
C LEU A 89 -9.53 -0.35 -13.63
N PHE A 90 -8.54 -1.06 -13.08
CA PHE A 90 -7.34 -1.49 -13.81
C PHE A 90 -7.62 -2.52 -14.91
N ARG A 91 -8.78 -3.19 -14.89
CA ARG A 91 -9.23 -4.06 -15.99
C ARG A 91 -9.82 -3.29 -17.16
N ASN A 92 -10.19 -2.03 -17.00
CA ASN A 92 -10.61 -1.19 -18.11
C ASN A 92 -9.38 -0.80 -18.94
N SER A 93 -9.35 -1.19 -20.21
CA SER A 93 -8.22 -0.91 -21.10
C SER A 93 -7.94 0.58 -21.21
N GLU A 94 -8.98 1.41 -21.37
CA GLU A 94 -8.84 2.86 -21.54
C GLU A 94 -8.09 3.47 -20.35
N VAL A 95 -8.49 3.09 -19.13
CA VAL A 95 -7.85 3.57 -17.91
C VAL A 95 -6.43 3.03 -17.78
N SER A 96 -6.24 1.71 -17.94
CA SER A 96 -4.92 1.09 -17.78
C SER A 96 -3.88 1.66 -18.75
N THR A 97 -4.28 2.04 -19.97
CA THR A 97 -3.38 2.62 -20.97
C THR A 97 -3.07 4.10 -20.73
N MET A 98 -3.84 4.79 -19.86
CA MET A 98 -3.53 6.17 -19.45
C MET A 98 -2.47 6.24 -18.34
N ILE A 99 -2.24 5.13 -17.64
CA ILE A 99 -1.34 5.07 -16.48
C ILE A 99 0.09 4.82 -16.98
N LYS A 100 0.94 5.85 -16.92
CA LYS A 100 2.37 5.72 -17.27
C LYS A 100 3.13 4.84 -16.29
N ARG A 101 2.84 5.04 -15.00
CA ARG A 101 3.44 4.35 -13.87
C ARG A 101 2.47 4.38 -12.68
N CYS A 102 2.48 3.32 -11.87
CA CYS A 102 1.75 3.26 -10.61
C CYS A 102 2.54 2.45 -9.59
N ASN A 103 2.22 2.65 -8.32
CA ASN A 103 2.76 1.89 -7.20
C ASN A 103 1.66 1.74 -6.14
N ASP A 104 1.70 0.67 -5.35
CA ASP A 104 0.77 0.47 -4.25
C ASP A 104 1.23 1.15 -2.96
N PHE A 105 0.29 1.40 -2.06
CA PHE A 105 0.60 1.93 -0.72
C PHE A 105 0.84 0.77 0.23
N GLY A 106 2.12 0.54 0.55
CA GLY A 106 2.56 -0.45 1.53
C GLY A 106 3.17 0.21 2.78
N ALA A 107 4.26 -0.38 3.26
CA ALA A 107 5.05 0.18 4.35
C ALA A 107 5.59 1.58 3.98
N GLY A 108 5.48 2.53 4.91
CA GLY A 108 5.90 3.93 4.69
C GLY A 108 4.89 4.78 3.89
N GLY A 109 3.78 4.19 3.44
CA GLY A 109 2.61 4.92 2.95
C GLY A 109 2.91 5.87 1.79
N VAL A 110 2.33 7.08 1.87
CA VAL A 110 2.39 8.10 0.81
C VAL A 110 3.84 8.47 0.49
N SER A 111 4.66 8.70 1.50
CA SER A 111 6.05 9.17 1.36
C SER A 111 6.93 8.21 0.56
N VAL A 112 6.76 6.90 0.74
CA VAL A 112 7.51 5.88 0.00
C VAL A 112 6.90 5.65 -1.37
N ALA A 113 5.59 5.39 -1.43
CA ALA A 113 4.92 4.95 -2.66
C ALA A 113 5.08 5.95 -3.82
N ILE A 114 4.98 7.27 -3.54
CA ILE A 114 5.13 8.31 -4.57
C ILE A 114 6.60 8.65 -4.85
N GLY A 115 7.47 8.54 -3.84
CA GLY A 115 8.92 8.76 -3.99
C GLY A 115 9.56 7.78 -4.98
N GLU A 116 9.01 6.59 -5.11
CA GLU A 116 9.48 5.57 -6.05
C GLU A 116 9.02 5.80 -7.51
N LEU A 117 8.07 6.71 -7.75
CA LEU A 117 7.53 6.94 -9.11
C LEU A 117 8.48 7.76 -9.98
N THR A 118 9.23 8.71 -9.42
CA THR A 118 10.06 9.66 -10.16
C THR A 118 11.21 10.21 -9.31
N ARG A 119 12.21 10.82 -9.93
CA ARG A 119 13.40 11.37 -9.25
C ARG A 119 13.13 12.65 -8.46
N GLY A 120 12.00 13.32 -8.72
CA GLY A 120 11.62 14.57 -8.08
C GLY A 120 10.16 14.87 -8.32
N LEU A 121 9.51 15.46 -7.31
CA LEU A 121 8.07 15.65 -7.25
C LEU A 121 7.74 16.80 -6.29
N ASP A 122 6.66 17.50 -6.58
CA ASP A 122 6.06 18.51 -5.71
C ASP A 122 4.70 17.97 -5.25
N ILE A 123 4.47 17.94 -3.93
CA ILE A 123 3.28 17.36 -3.33
C ILE A 123 2.64 18.36 -2.41
N ASP A 124 1.35 18.53 -2.61
CA ASP A 124 0.45 19.21 -1.71
C ASP A 124 -0.24 18.17 -0.82
N LEU A 125 0.28 17.97 0.40
CA LEU A 125 -0.25 16.97 1.35
C LEU A 125 -1.67 17.32 1.82
N ASP A 126 -2.08 18.59 1.73
CA ASP A 126 -3.45 18.99 2.10
C ASP A 126 -4.50 18.43 1.14
N LYS A 127 -4.10 18.01 -0.07
CA LYS A 127 -4.98 17.33 -1.03
C LYS A 127 -5.16 15.84 -0.74
N VAL A 128 -4.43 15.26 0.21
CA VAL A 128 -4.58 13.85 0.57
C VAL A 128 -5.92 13.65 1.31
N PRO A 129 -6.83 12.78 0.83
CA PRO A 129 -8.12 12.57 1.48
C PRO A 129 -7.97 11.94 2.87
N LYS A 130 -8.40 12.63 3.92
CA LYS A 130 -8.26 12.22 5.32
C LYS A 130 -9.51 11.48 5.83
N LYS A 131 -9.35 10.48 6.70
CA LYS A 131 -10.46 9.80 7.40
C LYS A 131 -11.08 10.69 8.48
N TYR A 132 -10.26 11.50 9.14
CA TYR A 132 -10.63 12.42 10.21
C TYR A 132 -9.73 13.65 10.17
N GLU A 133 -10.21 14.75 10.75
CA GLU A 133 -9.45 15.98 10.90
C GLU A 133 -8.30 15.80 11.93
N GLY A 134 -7.27 16.66 11.82
CA GLY A 134 -6.17 16.71 12.80
C GLY A 134 -4.97 15.80 12.51
N LEU A 135 -4.91 15.17 11.32
CA LEU A 135 -3.67 14.58 10.79
C LEU A 135 -2.72 15.68 10.33
N ASP A 136 -1.46 15.59 10.74
CA ASP A 136 -0.37 16.45 10.28
C ASP A 136 0.49 15.77 9.20
N GLY A 137 1.48 16.49 8.66
CA GLY A 137 2.31 15.98 7.55
C GLY A 137 3.26 14.83 7.90
N THR A 138 3.37 14.44 9.17
CA THR A 138 4.14 13.27 9.62
C THR A 138 3.28 12.01 9.79
N GLU A 139 1.95 12.15 9.69
CA GLU A 139 0.95 11.09 9.85
C GLU A 139 0.24 10.73 8.53
#